data_AF-A0A520EXQ3-F1
#
_entry.id   AF-A0A520EXQ3-F1
#
_cell.length_a   1.000
_cell.length_b   1.000
_cell.length_c   1.000
_cell.angle_alpha   90.00
_cell.angle_beta   90.00
_cell.angle_gamma   90.00
#
_symmetry.space_group_name_H-M   'P 1'
#
loop_
_entity.id
_entity.type
_entity.pdbx_description
1 polymer ?
#
loop_
_entity_poly.entity_id
_entity_poly.type
_entity_poly.pdbx_seq_one_letter_code
_entity_poly.pdbx_strand_id
1 'polypeptide(L)'
;MNINTLCANLIGAIAATTLVAGCSDNGGDTTEQDARFDTVLTQQNIDVDRDTARQAAQNVCDDLDKSTDDPSNIDPFEVYRIAQKIAIKTDLSEQDAAKLMGASVEAYCPEYKAGWGK
;
A
#
# COMPACT_ATOMS: atom_id res chain seq x y z
N MET A 1 -10.47 16.27 -31.46
CA MET A 1 -9.46 16.07 -30.41
C MET A 1 -9.76 17.01 -29.26
N ASN A 2 -9.66 16.47 -28.04
CA ASN A 2 -9.89 17.04 -26.71
C ASN A 2 -11.36 17.21 -26.26
N ILE A 3 -11.81 16.23 -25.49
CA ILE A 3 -13.03 16.24 -24.68
C ILE A 3 -12.60 15.90 -23.24
N ASN A 4 -13.15 16.66 -22.28
CA ASN A 4 -13.13 16.52 -20.81
C ASN A 4 -12.11 17.34 -20.00
N THR A 5 -12.29 18.66 -20.03
CA THR A 5 -12.09 19.55 -18.87
C THR A 5 -13.47 19.94 -18.33
N LEU A 6 -13.95 19.28 -17.27
CA LEU A 6 -15.17 19.67 -16.55
C LEU A 6 -15.06 19.32 -15.06
N CYS A 7 -14.33 20.13 -14.29
CA CYS A 7 -14.66 20.32 -12.87
C CYS A 7 -15.76 21.39 -12.84
N ALA A 8 -17.00 20.94 -12.95
CA ALA A 8 -18.16 21.82 -12.91
C ALA A 8 -18.35 22.37 -11.49
N ASN A 9 -18.15 23.68 -11.37
CA ASN A 9 -18.67 24.50 -10.30
C ASN A 9 -20.19 24.31 -10.21
N LEU A 10 -20.69 23.74 -9.10
CA LEU A 10 -22.08 23.93 -8.69
C LEU A 10 -22.10 24.87 -7.48
N ILE A 11 -22.40 26.13 -7.76
CA ILE A 11 -22.79 27.13 -6.77
C ILE A 11 -24.23 26.81 -6.36
N GLY A 12 -24.41 26.33 -5.14
CA GLY A 12 -25.70 26.13 -4.50
C GLY A 12 -25.54 26.31 -3.00
N ALA A 13 -25.94 27.47 -2.49
CA ALA A 13 -25.93 27.80 -1.06
C ALA A 13 -26.92 26.92 -0.29
N ILE A 14 -26.50 26.37 0.86
CA ILE A 14 -27.16 26.40 2.19
C ILE A 14 -26.48 25.37 3.13
N ALA A 15 -26.23 25.84 4.36
CA ALA A 15 -25.89 25.12 5.59
C ALA A 15 -24.44 24.66 5.79
N ALA A 16 -23.84 25.28 6.80
CA ALA A 16 -22.53 25.00 7.35
C ALA A 16 -22.46 23.64 8.06
N THR A 17 -21.52 22.80 7.61
CA THR A 17 -20.67 21.98 8.47
C THR A 17 -19.30 21.93 7.80
N THR A 18 -18.44 22.81 8.28
CA THR A 18 -17.02 22.88 7.99
C THR A 18 -16.30 21.58 8.33
N LEU A 19 -15.48 21.12 7.37
CA LEU A 19 -14.12 20.57 7.53
C LEU A 19 -14.01 19.38 8.50
N VAL A 20 -13.73 18.14 8.08
CA VAL A 20 -12.57 17.73 7.28
C VAL A 20 -12.98 16.48 6.48
N ALA A 21 -13.39 16.66 5.22
CA ALA A 21 -13.16 15.59 4.26
C ALA A 21 -11.66 15.65 3.99
N GLY A 22 -10.90 14.81 4.70
CA GLY A 22 -9.52 14.58 4.37
C GLY A 22 -9.49 14.06 2.95
N CYS A 23 -9.27 14.96 2.00
CA CYS A 23 -8.54 14.59 0.79
C CYS A 23 -7.18 14.14 1.33
N SER A 24 -7.08 12.87 1.70
CA SER A 24 -5.80 12.21 1.79
C SER A 24 -5.29 12.23 0.36
N ASP A 25 -4.50 13.27 0.07
CA ASP A 25 -3.70 13.42 -1.12
C ASP A 25 -2.57 12.37 -1.04
N ASN A 26 -2.97 11.11 -1.06
CA ASN A 26 -2.10 9.95 -1.25
C ASN A 26 -2.46 9.29 -2.59
N GLY A 27 -2.94 10.11 -3.54
CA GLY A 27 -3.17 9.75 -4.92
C GLY A 27 -1.85 9.67 -5.69
N GLY A 28 -0.90 8.87 -5.20
CA GLY A 28 0.03 8.26 -6.14
C GLY A 28 -0.82 7.49 -7.13
N ASP A 29 -0.64 7.76 -8.43
CA ASP A 29 -1.36 7.03 -9.48
C ASP A 29 -1.19 5.54 -9.17
N THR A 30 -2.28 4.85 -8.82
CA THR A 30 -2.24 3.44 -8.38
C THR A 30 -1.55 2.60 -9.45
N THR A 31 -1.68 3.00 -10.71
CA THR A 31 -0.98 2.45 -11.86
C THR A 31 0.55 2.53 -11.72
N GLU A 32 1.07 3.65 -11.22
CA GLU A 32 2.51 3.86 -11.01
C GLU A 32 3.01 3.07 -9.79
N GLN A 33 2.21 2.99 -8.72
CA GLN A 33 2.51 2.15 -7.55
C GLN A 33 2.55 0.66 -7.92
N ASP A 34 1.55 0.19 -8.67
CA ASP A 34 1.46 -1.18 -9.19
C ASP A 34 2.67 -1.50 -10.10
N ALA A 35 3.05 -0.56 -10.99
CA ALA A 35 4.21 -0.74 -11.85
C ALA A 35 5.52 -0.83 -11.07
N ARG A 36 5.70 -0.02 -10.02
CA ARG A 36 6.86 -0.11 -9.11
C ARG A 36 6.88 -1.44 -8.37
N PHE A 37 5.74 -1.87 -7.83
CA PHE A 37 5.59 -3.16 -7.16
C PHE A 37 5.94 -4.34 -8.07
N ASP A 38 5.37 -4.39 -9.29
CA ASP A 38 5.65 -5.43 -10.28
C ASP A 38 7.13 -5.46 -10.70
N THR A 39 7.75 -4.27 -10.79
CA THR A 39 9.18 -4.15 -11.09
C THR A 39 10.01 -4.83 -10.00
N VAL A 40 9.68 -4.62 -8.73
CA VAL A 40 10.38 -5.25 -7.60
C VAL A 40 10.18 -6.78 -7.61
N LEU A 41 8.95 -7.26 -7.82
CA LEU A 41 8.68 -8.71 -7.90
C LEU A 41 9.50 -9.37 -9.02
N THR A 42 9.65 -8.68 -10.15
CA THR A 42 10.44 -9.16 -11.29
C THR A 42 11.94 -9.15 -10.97
N GLN A 43 12.46 -8.08 -10.37
CA GLN A 43 13.87 -7.98 -9.98
C GLN A 43 14.28 -9.01 -8.93
N GLN A 44 13.36 -9.35 -8.03
CA GLN A 44 13.59 -10.30 -6.94
C GLN A 44 13.24 -11.75 -7.32
N ASN A 45 12.80 -11.98 -8.56
CA ASN A 45 12.41 -13.27 -9.11
C ASN A 45 11.36 -14.00 -8.24
N ILE A 46 10.37 -13.23 -7.76
CA ILE A 46 9.26 -13.76 -6.96
C ILE A 46 8.19 -14.27 -7.93
N ASP A 47 8.04 -15.60 -7.97
CA ASP A 47 7.04 -16.30 -8.77
C ASP A 47 5.71 -16.36 -8.02
N VAL A 48 4.84 -15.41 -8.33
CA VAL A 48 3.52 -15.26 -7.74
C VAL A 48 2.59 -14.59 -8.75
N ASP A 49 1.32 -14.98 -8.74
CA ASP A 49 0.28 -14.29 -9.50
C ASP A 49 0.25 -12.80 -9.13
N ARG A 50 0.26 -11.93 -10.14
CA ARG A 50 0.42 -10.48 -9.94
C ARG A 50 -0.79 -9.86 -9.25
N ASP A 51 -1.99 -10.28 -9.59
CA ASP A 51 -3.21 -9.73 -8.98
C ASP A 51 -3.33 -10.18 -7.52
N THR A 52 -3.01 -11.44 -7.24
CA THR A 52 -2.92 -11.98 -5.87
C THR A 52 -1.86 -11.24 -5.06
N ALA A 53 -0.67 -11.00 -5.63
CA ALA A 53 0.42 -10.31 -4.96
C ALA A 53 0.09 -8.85 -4.66
N ARG A 54 -0.54 -8.13 -5.60
CA ARG A 54 -0.97 -6.74 -5.40
C ARG A 54 -2.06 -6.65 -4.33
N GLN A 55 -3.03 -7.57 -4.35
CA GLN A 55 -4.05 -7.62 -3.31
C GLN A 55 -3.44 -7.94 -1.94
N ALA A 56 -2.48 -8.86 -1.87
CA ALA A 56 -1.74 -9.13 -0.64
C ALA A 56 -0.96 -7.89 -0.18
N ALA A 57 -0.31 -7.18 -1.10
CA ALA A 57 0.49 -6.00 -0.83
C ALA A 57 -0.34 -4.81 -0.30
N GLN A 58 -1.51 -4.57 -0.86
CA GLN A 58 -2.43 -3.54 -0.35
C GLN A 58 -2.91 -3.88 1.07
N ASN A 59 -3.16 -5.16 1.35
CA ASN A 59 -3.50 -5.62 2.70
C ASN A 59 -2.35 -5.48 3.70
N VAL A 60 -1.08 -5.43 3.26
CA VAL A 60 0.07 -5.21 4.16
C VAL A 60 -0.04 -3.85 4.85
N CYS A 61 -0.36 -2.81 4.09
CA CYS A 61 -0.49 -1.47 4.64
C CYS A 61 -1.65 -1.38 5.63
N ASP A 62 -2.80 -2.00 5.30
CA ASP A 62 -3.92 -2.13 6.23
C ASP A 62 -3.59 -2.93 7.50
N ASP A 63 -2.79 -3.99 7.38
CA ASP A 63 -2.37 -4.81 8.52
C ASP A 63 -1.37 -4.05 9.41
N LEU A 64 -0.49 -3.22 8.82
CA LEU A 64 0.46 -2.37 9.54
C LEU A 64 -0.25 -1.23 10.28
N ASP A 65 -1.18 -0.55 9.62
CA ASP A 65 -2.01 0.51 10.22
C ASP A 65 -2.80 0.01 11.44
N LYS A 66 -3.34 -1.21 11.37
CA LYS A 66 -4.01 -1.85 12.52
C LYS A 66 -3.07 -2.29 13.63
N SER A 67 -1.77 -2.41 13.35
CA SER A 67 -0.77 -2.94 14.29
C SER A 67 -0.08 -1.86 15.12
N THR A 68 0.02 -0.64 14.61
CA THR A 68 0.73 0.46 15.27
C THR A 68 0.24 1.82 14.80
N ASP A 69 0.12 2.76 15.75
CA ASP A 69 -0.12 4.19 15.47
C ASP A 69 1.21 4.95 15.19
N ASP A 70 2.37 4.30 15.32
CA ASP A 70 3.70 4.86 15.06
C ASP A 70 4.42 4.08 13.94
N PRO A 71 4.35 4.56 12.69
CA PRO A 71 5.01 3.95 11.52
C PRO A 71 6.54 3.84 11.64
N SER A 72 7.17 4.61 12.54
CA SER A 72 8.62 4.61 12.74
C SER A 72 9.11 3.56 13.74
N ASN A 73 8.17 2.92 14.45
CA ASN A 73 8.40 1.95 15.51
C ASN A 73 7.46 0.74 15.36
N ILE A 74 7.69 -0.06 14.33
CA ILE A 74 6.92 -1.27 14.05
C ILE A 74 7.46 -2.42 14.90
N ASP A 75 6.59 -3.18 15.56
CA ASP A 75 6.96 -4.38 16.30
C ASP A 75 7.48 -5.47 15.33
N PRO A 76 8.71 -5.99 15.51
CA PRO A 76 9.24 -7.08 14.71
C PRO A 76 8.35 -8.34 14.70
N PHE A 77 7.62 -8.61 15.78
CA PHE A 77 6.67 -9.73 15.83
C PHE A 77 5.48 -9.52 14.90
N GLU A 78 4.99 -8.28 14.76
CA GLU A 78 3.92 -7.96 13.82
C GLU A 78 4.42 -8.07 12.37
N VAL A 79 5.64 -7.60 12.09
CA VAL A 79 6.29 -7.79 10.79
C VAL A 79 6.36 -9.28 10.43
N TYR A 80 6.84 -10.12 11.36
CA TYR A 80 6.91 -11.56 11.15
C TYR A 80 5.53 -12.19 10.94
N ARG A 81 4.52 -11.77 11.72
CA ARG A 81 3.15 -12.27 11.60
C ARG A 81 2.53 -11.93 10.25
N ILE A 82 2.75 -10.71 9.75
CA ILE A 82 2.24 -10.29 8.45
C ILE A 82 2.98 -11.02 7.32
N ALA A 83 4.30 -11.17 7.41
CA ALA A 83 5.06 -11.96 6.44
C ALA A 83 4.57 -13.42 6.37
N GLN A 84 4.27 -14.06 7.51
CA GLN A 84 3.66 -15.39 7.52
C GLN A 84 2.27 -15.43 6.88
N LYS A 85 1.41 -14.43 7.15
CA LYS A 85 0.11 -14.34 6.49
C LYS A 85 0.25 -14.24 4.98
N ILE A 86 1.21 -13.46 4.48
CA ILE A 86 1.50 -13.37 3.04
C ILE A 86 1.91 -14.74 2.53
N ALA A 87 2.92 -15.38 3.16
CA ALA A 87 3.41 -16.69 2.76
C ALA A 87 2.28 -17.72 2.59
N ILE A 88 1.37 -17.80 3.56
CA ILE A 88 0.21 -18.69 3.53
C ILE A 88 -0.78 -18.33 2.40
N LYS A 89 -1.06 -17.04 2.20
CA LYS A 89 -2.05 -16.59 1.22
C LYS A 89 -1.55 -16.70 -0.23
N THR A 90 -0.24 -16.57 -0.43
CA THR A 90 0.38 -16.52 -1.76
C THR A 90 1.16 -17.78 -2.09
N ASP A 91 1.19 -18.78 -1.20
CA ASP A 91 2.01 -20.00 -1.30
C ASP A 91 3.51 -19.69 -1.55
N LEU A 92 4.00 -18.59 -0.97
CA LEU A 92 5.39 -18.17 -1.09
C LEU A 92 6.23 -18.72 0.07
N SER A 93 7.54 -18.86 -0.16
CA SER A 93 8.49 -19.07 0.92
C SER A 93 8.44 -17.90 1.92
N GLU A 94 8.77 -18.12 3.19
CA GLU A 94 8.83 -17.03 4.18
C GLU A 94 9.78 -15.90 3.73
N GLN A 95 10.87 -16.27 3.05
CA GLN A 95 11.84 -15.32 2.52
C GLN A 95 11.23 -14.46 1.40
N ASP A 96 10.51 -15.07 0.46
CA ASP A 96 9.88 -14.33 -0.64
C ASP A 96 8.65 -13.54 -0.17
N ALA A 97 7.95 -14.02 0.85
CA ALA A 97 6.89 -13.27 1.51
C ALA A 97 7.43 -12.03 2.23
N ALA A 98 8.57 -12.12 2.92
CA ALA A 98 9.23 -10.96 3.52
C ALA A 98 9.69 -9.93 2.48
N LYS A 99 10.23 -10.41 1.35
CA LYS A 99 10.58 -9.58 0.20
C LYS A 99 9.36 -8.87 -0.40
N LEU A 100 8.26 -9.61 -0.61
CA LEU A 100 6.98 -9.06 -1.09
C LEU A 100 6.44 -8.01 -0.12
N MET A 101 6.51 -8.27 1.20
CA MET A 101 6.10 -7.30 2.21
C MET A 101 6.92 -6.01 2.14
N GLY A 102 8.25 -6.11 2.00
CA GLY A 102 9.11 -4.94 1.82
C GLY A 102 8.79 -4.16 0.54
N ALA A 103 8.54 -4.86 -0.56
CA ALA A 103 8.09 -4.24 -1.82
C ALA A 103 6.73 -3.54 -1.65
N SER A 104 5.83 -4.10 -0.84
CA SER A 104 4.52 -3.55 -0.54
C SER A 104 4.64 -2.22 0.22
N VAL A 105 5.47 -2.21 1.26
CA VAL A 105 5.77 -0.99 2.04
C VAL A 105 6.39 0.08 1.17
N GLU A 106 7.34 -0.28 0.30
CA GLU A 106 7.96 0.68 -0.61
C GLU A 106 7.00 1.26 -1.65
N ALA A 107 6.06 0.46 -2.15
CA ALA A 107 5.15 0.87 -3.21
C ALA A 107 3.90 1.60 -2.71
N TYR A 108 3.29 1.14 -1.61
CA TYR A 108 1.93 1.53 -1.21
C TYR A 108 1.85 2.29 0.12
N CYS A 109 2.80 2.10 1.04
CA CYS A 109 2.79 2.77 2.35
C CYS A 109 4.21 3.14 2.83
N PRO A 110 4.90 4.04 2.10
CA PRO A 110 6.30 4.39 2.34
C PRO A 110 6.56 5.03 3.71
N GLU A 111 5.54 5.52 4.40
CA GLU A 111 5.61 6.01 5.78
C GLU A 111 6.13 4.95 6.76
N TYR A 112 5.87 3.66 6.50
CA TYR A 112 6.38 2.55 7.32
C TYR A 112 7.83 2.16 6.97
N LYS A 113 8.43 2.73 5.93
CA LYS A 113 9.80 2.41 5.49
C LYS A 113 10.84 2.71 6.58
N ALA A 114 10.60 3.71 7.43
CA ALA A 114 11.52 4.09 8.51
C ALA A 114 11.51 3.10 9.70
N GLY A 115 10.39 2.40 9.91
CA GLY A 115 10.29 1.29 10.85
C GLY A 115 10.77 -0.05 10.28
N TRP A 116 10.98 -0.11 8.97
CA TRP A 116 11.40 -1.31 8.24
C TRP A 116 12.91 -1.53 8.32
N GLY A 117 13.35 -2.64 8.93
CA GLY A 117 14.77 -3.05 8.94
C GLY A 117 15.65 -2.44 10.05
N LYS A 118 15.04 -2.02 11.17
CA LYS A 118 15.78 -1.76 12.42
C LYS A 118 16.08 -3.04 13.19
#